data_AF-A0A7M5VDM9-F1
#
_entry.id   AF-A0A7M5VDM9-F1
#
_cell.length_a   1.000
_cell.length_b   1.000
_cell.length_c   1.000
_cell.angle_alpha   90.00
_cell.angle_beta   90.00
_cell.angle_gamma   90.00
#
_symmetry.space_group_name_H-M   'P 1'
#
loop_
_entity.id
_entity.type
_entity.pdbx_description
1 polymer ?
#
loop_
_entity_poly.entity_id
_entity_poly.type
_entity_poly.pdbx_seq_one_letter_code
_entity_poly.pdbx_strand_id
1 'polypeptide(L)'
;MIMSKIKSIFRFSAVRYSRLMNFSSIVYGLRCQQCFSQKSMTTCSSQQYEAHCDVSEMCFQASWKLFNAWQFHMKGCTPKTQCNSDKLCGSAERDCLYKCCETDSCNGSMTIIYSKWLTCFTFLIVLIVTFWY
;
A
#
# COMPACT_ATOMS: atom_id res chain seq x y z
N MET A 1 28.35 -46.41 26.00
CA MET A 1 28.30 -47.34 24.86
C MET A 1 27.07 -48.22 25.05
N ILE A 2 26.07 -48.03 24.17
CA ILE A 2 25.05 -49.00 23.74
C ILE A 2 24.06 -49.45 24.83
N MET A 3 22.89 -48.80 24.93
CA MET A 3 21.63 -49.21 24.30
C MET A 3 21.11 -50.61 24.68
N SER A 4 19.89 -50.58 25.25
CA SER A 4 18.76 -51.45 24.90
C SER A 4 18.60 -52.77 25.68
N LYS A 5 17.51 -52.88 26.45
CA LYS A 5 16.28 -53.61 26.08
C LYS A 5 15.33 -53.72 27.29
N ILE A 6 14.14 -53.11 27.30
CA ILE A 6 12.85 -53.46 26.64
C ILE A 6 11.82 -53.96 27.69
N LYS A 7 10.58 -53.46 27.54
CA LYS A 7 9.30 -53.93 28.09
C LYS A 7 9.07 -53.75 29.59
N SER A 8 8.14 -52.86 29.95
CA SER A 8 6.78 -53.30 30.29
C SER A 8 5.85 -52.13 30.65
N ILE A 9 4.64 -52.18 30.09
CA ILE A 9 3.39 -51.68 30.67
C ILE A 9 3.24 -50.14 30.75
N PHE A 10 2.74 -49.57 29.66
CA PHE A 10 1.73 -48.51 29.77
C PHE A 10 0.54 -48.89 28.88
N ARG A 11 -0.37 -49.69 29.47
CA ARG A 11 -1.80 -49.53 29.19
C ARG A 11 -2.13 -48.10 29.61
N PHE A 12 -2.78 -47.33 28.76
CA PHE A 12 -4.07 -46.70 29.07
C PHE A 12 -4.50 -45.84 27.88
N SER A 13 -5.71 -46.15 27.42
CA SER A 13 -6.64 -45.22 26.78
C SER A 13 -6.27 -44.70 25.38
N ALA A 14 -6.83 -45.39 24.40
CA ALA A 14 -7.19 -44.79 23.11
C ALA A 14 -8.12 -43.59 23.34
N VAL A 15 -7.57 -42.39 23.41
CA VAL A 15 -8.36 -41.16 23.29
C VAL A 15 -8.17 -40.65 21.87
N ARG A 16 -9.18 -40.90 21.05
CA ARG A 16 -9.40 -40.24 19.75
C ARG A 16 -9.32 -38.72 19.96
N TYR A 17 -8.18 -38.14 19.60
CA TYR A 17 -8.11 -36.71 19.32
C TYR A 17 -7.86 -36.55 17.82
N SER A 18 -8.96 -36.59 17.07
CA SER A 18 -9.00 -36.01 15.73
C SER A 18 -8.84 -34.49 15.89
N ARG A 19 -7.59 -34.00 16.00
CA ARG A 19 -7.31 -32.57 15.86
C ARG A 19 -7.57 -32.20 14.41
N LEU A 20 -8.74 -31.65 14.15
CA LEU A 20 -9.04 -30.89 12.94
C LEU A 20 -7.98 -29.80 12.81
N MET A 21 -7.05 -29.95 11.87
CA MET A 21 -6.19 -28.86 11.42
C MET A 21 -7.10 -27.86 10.70
N ASN A 22 -7.55 -26.83 11.42
CA ASN A 22 -8.15 -25.64 10.81
C ASN A 22 -7.05 -24.94 10.01
N PHE A 23 -6.99 -25.21 8.70
CA PHE A 23 -6.33 -24.34 7.76
C PHE A 23 -7.18 -23.08 7.63
N SER A 24 -6.91 -22.08 8.46
CA SER A 24 -7.35 -20.72 8.20
C SER A 24 -6.61 -20.24 6.96
N SER A 25 -7.20 -20.44 5.78
CA SER A 25 -6.74 -19.79 4.56
C SER A 25 -6.91 -18.29 4.76
N ILE A 26 -5.84 -17.60 5.17
CA ILE A 26 -5.81 -16.15 5.19
C ILE A 26 -5.83 -15.75 3.71
N VAL A 27 -7.02 -15.44 3.20
CA VAL A 27 -7.17 -14.84 1.87
C VAL A 27 -6.66 -13.42 2.00
N TYR A 28 -5.39 -13.23 1.64
CA TYR A 28 -4.80 -11.90 1.57
C TYR A 28 -5.45 -11.11 0.43
N GLY A 29 -5.75 -9.84 0.68
CA GLY A 29 -6.20 -8.90 -0.34
C GLY A 29 -5.02 -8.35 -1.16
N LEU A 30 -5.21 -7.11 -1.63
CA LEU A 30 -4.22 -6.38 -2.44
C LEU A 30 -2.92 -6.10 -1.67
N ARG A 31 -1.82 -5.96 -2.40
CA ARG A 31 -0.56 -5.44 -1.88
C ARG A 31 -0.47 -3.95 -2.15
N CYS A 32 -0.22 -3.14 -1.13
CA CYS A 32 -0.10 -1.69 -1.28
C CYS A 32 1.17 -1.18 -0.61
N GLN A 33 1.69 -0.07 -1.11
CA GLN A 33 2.79 0.64 -0.47
C GLN A 33 2.25 1.44 0.72
N GLN A 34 2.92 1.35 1.86
CA GLN A 34 2.61 2.10 3.08
C GLN A 34 3.75 3.05 3.40
N CYS A 35 3.42 4.31 3.69
CA CYS A 35 4.36 5.28 4.20
C CYS A 35 3.62 6.44 4.87
N PHE A 36 4.33 7.16 5.74
CA PHE A 36 3.89 8.43 6.29
C PHE A 36 5.07 9.40 6.33
N SER A 37 4.85 10.63 5.90
CA SER A 37 5.87 11.68 5.99
C SER A 37 5.23 13.04 6.22
N GLN A 38 5.89 13.86 7.04
CA GLN A 38 5.55 15.27 7.27
C GLN A 38 6.43 16.23 6.46
N LYS A 39 7.20 15.72 5.49
CA LYS A 39 8.16 16.53 4.72
C LYS A 39 7.76 16.64 3.26
N SER A 40 7.60 15.50 2.59
CA SER A 40 7.33 15.44 1.16
C SER A 40 6.87 14.04 0.74
N MET A 41 6.20 13.97 -0.41
CA MET A 41 5.84 12.69 -1.03
C MET A 41 7.08 11.87 -1.45
N THR A 42 8.18 12.52 -1.80
CA THR A 42 9.45 11.85 -2.11
C THR A 42 10.04 11.16 -0.88
N THR A 43 10.05 11.85 0.27
CA THR A 43 10.50 11.25 1.54
C THR A 43 9.60 10.09 1.96
N CYS A 44 8.28 10.23 1.81
CA CYS A 44 7.34 9.12 2.04
C CYS A 44 7.69 7.92 1.15
N SER A 45 7.88 8.15 -0.15
CA SER A 45 8.16 7.09 -1.12
C SER A 45 9.53 6.44 -0.91
N SER A 46 10.53 7.15 -0.40
CA SER A 46 11.84 6.55 -0.05
C SER A 46 11.80 5.63 1.16
N GLN A 47 10.79 5.78 2.03
CA GLN A 47 10.62 5.01 3.26
C GLN A 47 9.44 4.04 3.16
N GLN A 48 8.88 3.88 1.97
CA GLN A 48 7.72 3.04 1.78
C GLN A 48 8.08 1.56 1.89
N TYR A 49 7.17 0.78 2.43
CA TYR A 49 7.25 -0.67 2.46
C TYR A 49 5.96 -1.28 1.93
N GLU A 50 6.04 -2.49 1.40
CA GLU A 50 4.88 -3.22 0.90
C GLU A 50 4.13 -3.89 2.06
N ALA A 51 2.82 -3.74 2.08
CA ALA A 51 1.94 -4.35 3.07
C ALA A 51 0.76 -5.04 2.37
N HIS A 52 0.27 -6.13 2.98
CA HIS A 52 -0.94 -6.81 2.53
C HIS A 52 -2.16 -6.14 3.16
N CYS A 53 -3.14 -5.81 2.34
CA CYS A 53 -4.43 -5.27 2.75
C CYS A 53 -5.47 -6.38 2.91
N ASP A 54 -6.58 -6.05 3.57
CA ASP A 54 -7.74 -6.93 3.62
C ASP A 54 -8.46 -7.01 2.26
N VAL A 55 -9.28 -8.05 2.08
CA VAL A 55 -9.99 -8.32 0.81
C VAL A 55 -10.96 -7.20 0.42
N SER A 56 -11.49 -6.46 1.40
CA SER A 56 -12.39 -5.32 1.20
C SER A 56 -11.69 -3.97 1.07
N GLU A 57 -10.36 -3.95 1.14
CA GLU A 57 -9.56 -2.74 1.08
C GLU A 57 -9.00 -2.48 -0.32
N MET A 58 -8.56 -1.25 -0.53
CA MET A 58 -7.90 -0.77 -1.74
C MET A 58 -6.70 0.09 -1.37
N CYS A 59 -5.78 0.30 -2.29
CA CYS A 59 -4.66 1.18 -2.05
C CYS A 59 -5.12 2.64 -2.10
N PHE A 60 -4.56 3.48 -1.24
CA PHE A 60 -4.68 4.92 -1.33
C PHE A 60 -3.33 5.63 -1.23
N GLN A 61 -3.34 6.87 -1.71
CA GLN A 61 -2.32 7.88 -1.49
C GLN A 61 -3.04 9.19 -1.18
N ALA A 62 -2.60 9.88 -0.13
CA ALA A 62 -3.15 11.16 0.27
C ALA A 62 -2.04 12.16 0.60
N SER A 63 -2.32 13.43 0.39
CA SER A 63 -1.48 14.55 0.77
C SER A 63 -2.36 15.67 1.30
N TRP A 64 -1.94 16.31 2.38
CA TRP A 64 -2.66 17.41 3.01
C TRP A 64 -1.81 18.66 3.05
N LYS A 65 -2.46 19.78 2.77
CA LYS A 65 -1.89 21.10 2.86
C LYS A 65 -2.19 21.68 4.23
N LEU A 66 -1.18 22.27 4.86
CA LEU A 66 -1.30 23.05 6.09
C LEU A 66 -0.61 24.39 5.86
N PHE A 67 -1.26 25.51 6.21
CA PHE A 67 -0.74 26.87 5.99
C PHE A 67 -0.22 27.11 4.56
N ASN A 68 -0.97 26.67 3.55
CA ASN A 68 -0.60 26.75 2.13
C ASN A 68 0.61 25.92 1.67
N ALA A 69 1.16 25.04 2.50
CA ALA A 69 2.22 24.11 2.12
C ALA A 69 1.79 22.64 2.24
N TRP A 70 2.19 21.78 1.30
CA TRP A 70 2.02 20.33 1.43
C TRP A 70 2.93 19.83 2.55
N GLN A 71 2.33 19.34 3.63
CA GLN A 71 3.06 18.93 4.83
C GLN A 71 2.90 17.44 5.06
N PHE A 72 1.67 16.94 5.04
CA PHE A 72 1.42 15.53 5.34
C PHE A 72 1.25 14.73 4.07
N HIS A 73 1.88 13.56 4.03
CA HIS A 73 1.83 12.62 2.92
C HIS A 73 1.70 11.21 3.47
N MET A 74 0.74 10.45 2.95
CA MET A 74 0.46 9.10 3.41
C MET A 74 0.11 8.18 2.25
N LYS A 75 0.48 6.91 2.37
CA LYS A 75 0.04 5.82 1.51
C LYS A 75 -0.39 4.65 2.38
N GLY A 76 -1.36 3.87 1.90
CA GLY A 76 -1.68 2.59 2.54
C GLY A 76 -2.94 1.92 2.03
N CYS A 77 -3.56 1.13 2.90
CA CYS A 77 -4.80 0.42 2.64
C CYS A 77 -5.97 1.19 3.24
N THR A 78 -7.08 1.28 2.52
CA THR A 78 -8.33 1.85 3.03
C THR A 78 -9.51 1.02 2.53
N PRO A 79 -10.60 0.89 3.30
CA PRO A 79 -11.83 0.29 2.79
C PRO A 79 -12.34 1.08 1.57
N LYS A 80 -12.92 0.39 0.59
CA LYS A 80 -13.50 1.04 -0.61
C LYS A 80 -14.50 2.15 -0.25
N THR A 81 -15.30 1.92 0.79
CA THR A 81 -16.29 2.89 1.29
C THR A 81 -15.68 4.14 1.95
N GLN A 82 -14.39 4.12 2.25
CA GLN A 82 -13.64 5.23 2.87
C GLN A 82 -12.80 6.01 1.86
N CYS A 83 -12.66 5.52 0.62
CA CYS A 83 -12.04 6.30 -0.45
C CYS A 83 -12.99 7.39 -0.98
N ASN A 84 -13.16 8.45 -0.20
CA ASN A 84 -13.86 9.66 -0.59
C ASN A 84 -13.15 10.86 0.07
N SER A 85 -13.24 12.06 -0.53
CA SER A 85 -12.69 13.29 0.04
C SER A 85 -13.10 13.45 1.50
N ASP A 86 -14.37 13.30 1.81
CA ASP A 86 -14.88 13.66 3.13
C ASP A 86 -14.35 12.74 4.24
N LYS A 87 -14.14 11.47 3.91
CA LYS A 87 -13.67 10.45 4.86
C LYS A 87 -12.16 10.39 4.96
N LEU A 88 -11.47 10.55 3.83
CA LEU A 88 -10.03 10.36 3.74
C LEU A 88 -9.27 11.67 3.96
N CYS A 89 -9.83 12.79 3.50
CA CYS A 89 -9.27 14.12 3.70
C CYS A 89 -9.85 14.86 4.92
N GLY A 90 -11.03 14.44 5.41
CA GLY A 90 -11.73 15.11 6.49
C GLY A 90 -12.41 16.41 6.03
N SER A 91 -12.69 17.31 6.97
CA SER A 91 -13.37 18.61 6.74
C SER A 91 -12.72 19.46 5.63
N ALA A 92 -13.58 20.19 4.89
CA ALA A 92 -13.27 21.04 3.74
C ALA A 92 -12.28 22.19 4.00
N GLU A 93 -11.89 22.44 5.25
CA GLU A 93 -10.94 23.49 5.62
C GLU A 93 -9.48 23.15 5.24
N ARG A 94 -9.20 21.89 4.86
CA ARG A 94 -7.86 21.44 4.45
C ARG A 94 -7.85 21.02 2.99
N ASP A 95 -7.07 21.74 2.17
CA ASP A 95 -6.74 21.29 0.82
C ASP A 95 -6.08 19.91 0.91
N CYS A 96 -6.71 18.92 0.28
CA CYS A 96 -6.24 17.54 0.29
C CYS A 96 -6.32 16.94 -1.10
N LEU A 97 -5.23 16.29 -1.52
CA LEU A 97 -5.18 15.50 -2.73
C LEU A 97 -5.14 14.03 -2.35
N TYR A 98 -6.10 13.27 -2.85
CA TYR A 98 -6.14 11.83 -2.64
C TYR A 98 -6.34 11.08 -3.95
N LYS A 99 -5.87 9.83 -3.98
CA LYS A 99 -6.04 8.88 -5.08
C LYS A 99 -6.19 7.49 -4.49
N CYS A 100 -7.12 6.71 -5.01
CA CYS A 100 -7.22 5.29 -4.68
C CYS A 100 -7.18 4.44 -5.95
N CYS A 101 -6.83 3.16 -5.78
CA CYS A 101 -6.70 2.21 -6.87
C CYS A 101 -6.77 0.77 -6.34
N GLU A 102 -7.16 -0.17 -7.21
CA GLU A 102 -7.52 -1.56 -6.85
C GLU A 102 -6.56 -2.61 -7.42
N THR A 103 -5.34 -2.23 -7.78
CA THR A 103 -4.33 -3.15 -8.31
C THR A 103 -3.10 -3.16 -7.41
N ASP A 104 -2.37 -4.27 -7.40
CA ASP A 104 -1.18 -4.39 -6.55
C ASP A 104 -0.16 -3.28 -6.81
N SER A 105 0.33 -2.71 -5.71
CA SER A 105 1.35 -1.66 -5.64
C SER A 105 1.05 -0.43 -6.52
N CYS A 106 -0.22 -0.17 -6.84
CA CYS A 106 -0.64 0.95 -7.70
C CYS A 106 -0.37 2.33 -7.09
N ASN A 107 -0.25 2.41 -5.77
CA ASN A 107 0.14 3.61 -5.04
C ASN A 107 1.67 3.77 -4.90
N GLY A 108 2.47 2.89 -5.51
CA GLY A 108 3.93 2.94 -5.42
C GLY A 108 4.57 4.09 -6.21
N SER A 109 3.91 4.56 -7.27
CA SER A 109 4.43 5.65 -8.08
C SER A 109 4.00 7.01 -7.55
N MET A 110 4.92 7.97 -7.54
CA MET A 110 4.55 9.38 -7.51
C MET A 110 3.81 9.67 -8.82
N THR A 111 2.48 9.65 -8.78
CA THR A 111 1.71 10.15 -9.93
C THR A 111 1.85 11.68 -9.90
N ILE A 112 2.99 12.18 -10.40
CA ILE A 112 3.14 13.58 -10.76
C ILE A 112 2.13 13.76 -11.89
N ILE A 113 1.07 14.52 -11.63
CA ILE A 113 0.11 14.91 -12.64
C ILE A 113 0.86 15.88 -13.55
N TYR A 114 1.62 15.36 -14.51
CA TYR A 114 2.14 16.18 -15.60
C TYR A 114 0.92 16.68 -16.37
N SER A 115 0.71 18.00 -16.35
CA SER A 115 -0.17 18.63 -17.31
C SER A 115 0.30 18.23 -18.70
N LYS A 116 -0.55 17.53 -19.48
CA LYS A 116 -0.24 17.05 -20.83
C LYS A 116 0.31 18.16 -21.75
N TRP A 117 0.01 19.41 -21.42
CA TRP A 117 0.51 20.60 -22.08
C TRP A 117 2.03 20.75 -22.01
N LEU A 118 2.67 20.45 -20.87
CA LEU A 118 4.11 20.64 -20.68
C LEU A 118 4.94 19.70 -21.57
N THR A 119 4.47 18.47 -21.76
CA THR A 119 5.12 17.51 -22.67
C THR A 119 5.05 17.92 -24.14
N CYS A 120 4.00 18.62 -24.58
CA CYS A 120 3.91 19.09 -25.96
C CYS A 120 4.92 20.21 -26.28
N PHE A 121 5.12 21.16 -25.36
CA PHE A 121 6.04 22.28 -25.59
C PHE A 121 7.50 21.81 -25.71
N THR A 122 7.91 20.79 -24.96
CA THR A 122 9.28 20.24 -25.06
C THR A 122 9.55 19.59 -26.41
N PHE A 123 8.59 18.86 -26.99
CA PHE A 123 8.76 18.28 -28.33
C PHE A 123 8.81 19.35 -29.43
N LEU A 124 8.00 20.40 -29.32
CA LEU A 124 7.97 21.51 -30.28
C LEU A 124 9.29 22.30 -30.31
N ILE A 125 9.87 22.58 -29.13
CA ILE A 125 11.15 23.29 -29.02
C ILE A 125 12.29 22.46 -29.62
N VAL A 126 12.34 21.15 -29.35
CA VAL A 126 13.37 20.28 -29.91
C VAL A 126 13.29 20.25 -31.44
N LEU A 127 12.08 20.14 -32.01
CA LEU A 127 11.90 20.20 -33.47
C LEU A 127 12.38 21.53 -34.05
N ILE A 128 12.00 22.66 -33.45
CA ILE A 128 12.45 23.98 -33.92
C ILE A 128 13.98 24.07 -33.90
N VAL A 129 14.65 23.65 -32.83
CA VAL A 129 16.12 23.72 -32.73
C VAL A 129 16.80 22.79 -33.75
N THR A 130 16.26 21.58 -34.00
CA THR A 130 16.84 20.64 -34.98
C THR A 130 16.61 21.02 -36.44
N PHE A 131 15.58 21.82 -36.74
CA PHE A 131 15.28 22.25 -38.11
C PHE A 131 15.88 23.62 -38.45
N TRP A 132 16.33 24.38 -37.44
CA TRP A 132 16.96 25.70 -37.61
C TRP A 132 18.50 25.66 -37.54
N TYR A 133 19.09 24.48 -37.32
CA TYR A 133 20.53 24.21 -37.43
C TYR A 133 20.77 23.21 -38.57
#